data_AF-A0AAW2WM43-F1
#
_entry.id   AF-A0AAW2WM43-F1
#
_cell.length_a   1.000
_cell.length_b   1.000
_cell.length_c   1.000
_cell.angle_alpha   90.00
_cell.angle_beta   90.00
_cell.angle_gamma   90.00
#
_symmetry.space_group_name_H-M   'P 1'
#
loop_
_entity.id
_entity.type
_entity.pdbx_description
1 polymer ?
#
loop_
_entity_poly.entity_id
_entity_poly.type
_entity_poly.pdbx_seq_one_letter_code
_entity_poly.pdbx_strand_id
1 'polypeptide(L)'
;MDGLRLVFPPAATAVLLFPFWNLIKLISTPTTAPAIFGGGLLGYVMYDVTHYYVHHGQPTSGVPKSLKKYHLNHHFRIQNKGFGITSLWDRGLELYLHQNWLRRVDDFFAKIHLMNQ
;
A
#
# COMPACT_ATOMS: atom_id res chain seq x y z
N MET A 1 7.31 -17.11 4.17
CA MET A 1 6.33 -16.98 3.08
C MET A 1 7.04 -17.38 1.79
N ASP A 2 6.36 -18.04 0.86
CA ASP A 2 6.94 -18.52 -0.40
C ASP A 2 7.44 -17.35 -1.25
N GLY A 3 8.74 -17.31 -1.54
CA GLY A 3 9.39 -16.20 -2.23
C GLY A 3 9.08 -16.13 -3.74
N LEU A 4 8.60 -17.22 -4.34
CA LEU A 4 8.38 -17.33 -5.80
C LEU A 4 6.99 -16.86 -6.25
N ARG A 5 6.07 -16.61 -5.33
CA ARG A 5 4.66 -16.23 -5.63
C ARG A 5 4.28 -14.83 -5.15
N LEU A 6 5.27 -14.04 -4.79
CA LEU A 6 5.06 -12.75 -4.12
C LEU A 6 4.98 -11.56 -5.08
N VAL A 7 5.56 -11.71 -6.27
CA VAL A 7 5.63 -10.68 -7.32
C VAL A 7 4.63 -11.04 -8.40
N PHE A 8 3.94 -10.05 -8.96
CA PHE A 8 2.93 -10.32 -10.00
C PHE A 8 3.61 -10.95 -11.24
N PRO A 9 3.04 -12.01 -11.85
CA PRO A 9 3.68 -12.70 -12.95
C PRO A 9 3.89 -11.76 -14.14
N PRO A 10 5.12 -11.65 -14.71
CA PRO A 10 5.39 -10.73 -15.82
C PRO A 10 4.45 -10.91 -17.02
N ALA A 11 4.03 -12.15 -17.29
CA ALA A 11 3.06 -12.46 -18.34
C ALA A 11 1.68 -11.88 -18.05
N ALA A 12 1.21 -11.96 -16.81
CA ALA A 12 -0.06 -11.36 -16.40
C ALA A 12 0.05 -9.82 -16.39
N THR A 13 1.20 -9.26 -15.98
CA THR A 13 1.47 -7.81 -16.08
C THR A 13 1.38 -7.35 -17.52
N ALA A 14 1.98 -8.07 -18.47
CA ALA A 14 1.97 -7.70 -19.89
C ALA A 14 0.54 -7.62 -20.48
N VAL A 15 -0.35 -8.53 -20.09
CA VAL A 15 -1.77 -8.48 -20.49
C VAL A 15 -2.45 -7.22 -19.96
N LEU A 16 -2.16 -6.82 -18.71
CA LEU A 16 -2.73 -5.61 -18.10
C LEU A 16 -2.14 -4.31 -18.70
N LEU A 17 -0.89 -4.33 -19.17
CA LEU A 17 -0.27 -3.16 -19.80
C LEU A 17 -0.95 -2.77 -21.12
N PHE A 18 -1.56 -3.71 -21.84
CA PHE A 18 -2.23 -3.44 -23.12
C PHE A 18 -3.42 -2.46 -23.00
N PRO A 19 -4.45 -2.71 -22.17
CA PRO A 19 -5.52 -1.73 -21.95
C PRO A 19 -5.00 -0.44 -21.29
N PHE A 20 -4.00 -0.53 -20.40
CA PHE A 20 -3.44 0.63 -19.72
C PHE A 20 -2.72 1.60 -20.68
N TRP A 21 -1.95 1.08 -21.63
CA TRP A 21 -1.32 1.87 -22.69
C TRP A 21 -2.36 2.58 -23.55
N ASN A 22 -3.45 1.88 -23.90
CA ASN A 22 -4.53 2.49 -24.68
C ASN A 22 -5.24 3.60 -23.90
N LEU A 23 -5.47 3.43 -22.59
CA LEU A 23 -6.04 4.46 -21.74
C LEU A 23 -5.13 5.70 -21.66
N ILE A 24 -3.82 5.52 -21.46
CA ILE A 24 -2.87 6.64 -21.40
C ILE A 24 -2.88 7.43 -22.70
N LYS A 25 -2.92 6.76 -23.86
CA LYS A 25 -3.02 7.44 -25.16
C LYS A 25 -4.31 8.24 -25.33
N LEU A 26 -5.41 7.86 -24.68
CA LEU A 26 -6.67 8.59 -24.75
C LEU A 26 -6.64 9.91 -23.95
N ILE A 27 -5.89 9.94 -22.85
CA ILE A 27 -5.87 11.07 -21.91
C ILE A 27 -4.62 11.95 -22.03
N SER A 28 -3.65 11.58 -22.88
CA SER A 28 -2.33 12.22 -22.96
C SER A 28 -1.96 12.56 -24.41
N THR A 29 -1.04 13.51 -24.60
CA THR A 29 -0.50 13.79 -25.94
C THR A 29 0.46 12.68 -26.38
N PRO A 30 0.68 12.46 -27.68
CA PRO A 30 1.65 11.47 -28.16
C PRO A 30 3.07 11.69 -27.64
N THR A 31 3.43 12.95 -27.34
CA THR A 31 4.73 13.32 -26.78
C THR A 31 4.87 13.02 -25.29
N THR A 32 3.77 13.05 -24.52
CA THR A 32 3.78 12.85 -23.06
C THR A 32 3.40 11.42 -22.66
N ALA A 33 2.64 10.70 -23.49
CA ALA A 33 2.21 9.32 -23.23
C ALA A 33 3.36 8.35 -22.91
N PRO A 34 4.52 8.35 -23.60
CA PRO A 34 5.63 7.48 -23.25
C PRO A 34 6.23 7.78 -21.87
N ALA A 35 6.30 9.05 -21.48
CA ALA A 35 6.83 9.47 -20.18
C ALA A 35 5.88 9.06 -19.05
N ILE A 36 4.57 9.21 -19.23
CA ILE A 36 3.55 8.80 -18.25
C ILE A 36 3.56 7.26 -18.09
N PHE A 37 3.59 6.53 -19.20
CA PHE A 37 3.65 5.07 -19.17
C PHE A 37 4.94 4.56 -18.55
N GLY A 38 6.09 5.12 -18.93
CA GLY A 38 7.40 4.77 -18.38
C GLY A 38 7.51 5.08 -16.89
N GLY A 39 7.01 6.24 -16.44
CA GLY A 39 6.95 6.60 -15.03
C GLY A 39 6.05 5.67 -14.21
N GLY A 40 4.89 5.30 -14.76
CA GLY A 40 3.98 4.33 -14.13
C GLY A 40 4.62 2.95 -13.98
N LEU A 41 5.28 2.46 -15.03
CA LEU A 41 5.98 1.17 -15.01
C LEU A 41 7.15 1.18 -14.01
N LEU A 42 7.91 2.26 -13.96
CA LEU A 42 8.98 2.44 -12.97
C LEU A 42 8.42 2.41 -11.54
N GLY A 43 7.32 3.11 -11.28
CA GLY A 43 6.64 3.10 -9.98
C GLY A 43 6.16 1.70 -9.59
N TYR A 44 5.61 0.93 -10.52
CA TYR A 44 5.24 -0.47 -10.30
C TYR A 44 6.45 -1.35 -9.92
N VAL A 45 7.56 -1.26 -10.65
CA VAL A 45 8.79 -2.02 -10.32
C VAL A 45 9.31 -1.63 -8.94
N MET A 46 9.35 -0.33 -8.62
CA MET A 46 9.76 0.15 -7.30
C MET A 46 8.85 -0.39 -6.19
N TYR A 47 7.53 -0.45 -6.42
CA TYR A 47 6.56 -1.02 -5.49
C TYR A 47 6.84 -2.51 -5.24
N ASP A 48 6.97 -3.32 -6.30
CA ASP A 48 7.20 -4.77 -6.18
C ASP A 48 8.54 -5.10 -5.51
N VAL A 49 9.61 -4.37 -5.84
CA VAL A 49 10.90 -4.55 -5.19
C VAL A 49 10.83 -4.16 -3.70
N THR A 50 10.13 -3.08 -3.37
CA THR A 50 9.92 -2.68 -1.96
C THR A 50 9.12 -3.72 -1.21
N HIS A 51 8.07 -4.29 -1.82
CA HIS A 51 7.26 -5.37 -1.25
C HIS A 51 8.13 -6.57 -0.89
N TYR A 52 8.90 -7.02 -1.88
CA TYR A 52 9.80 -8.14 -1.75
C TYR A 52 10.82 -7.91 -0.64
N TYR A 53 11.42 -6.72 -0.60
CA TYR A 53 12.38 -6.34 0.43
C TYR A 53 11.76 -6.29 1.82
N VAL A 54 10.54 -5.80 1.97
CA VAL A 54 9.84 -5.77 3.27
C VAL A 54 9.54 -7.17 3.79
N HIS A 55 9.20 -8.12 2.91
CA HIS A 55 8.96 -9.50 3.29
C HIS A 55 10.23 -10.27 3.64
N HIS A 56 11.28 -10.14 2.84
CA HIS A 56 12.47 -11.01 2.95
C HIS A 56 13.68 -10.32 3.57
N GLY A 57 13.80 -9.00 3.41
CA GLY A 57 14.89 -8.22 3.98
C GLY A 57 14.77 -8.08 5.51
N GLN A 58 15.88 -7.78 6.16
CA GLN A 58 15.92 -7.42 7.58
C GLN A 58 16.27 -5.92 7.71
N PRO A 59 15.30 -5.02 7.48
CA PRO A 59 15.57 -3.59 7.57
C PRO A 59 15.97 -3.20 9.00
N THR A 60 17.17 -2.63 9.14
CA THR A 60 17.74 -2.19 10.42
C THR A 60 17.46 -0.71 10.72
N SER A 61 17.09 0.08 9.71
CA SER A 61 16.91 1.54 9.82
C SER A 61 15.44 1.99 9.73
N GLY A 62 15.17 3.21 10.25
CA GLY A 62 13.84 3.73 10.63
C GLY A 62 12.69 3.49 9.66
N VAL A 63 12.73 4.08 8.45
CA VAL A 63 11.60 4.06 7.51
C VAL A 63 11.29 2.62 7.00
N PRO A 64 12.26 1.86 6.46
CA PRO A 64 12.00 0.49 6.00
C PRO A 64 11.53 -0.45 7.11
N LYS A 65 12.01 -0.26 8.35
CA LYS A 65 11.58 -1.03 9.52
C LYS A 65 10.12 -0.73 9.90
N SER A 66 9.70 0.55 9.81
CA SER A 66 8.31 0.95 10.01
C SER A 66 7.39 0.35 8.95
N LEU A 67 7.80 0.37 7.68
CA LEU A 67 7.07 -0.26 6.57
C LEU A 67 6.91 -1.76 6.79
N LYS A 68 7.97 -2.44 7.24
CA LYS A 68 7.89 -3.86 7.57
C LYS A 68 6.91 -4.16 8.71
N LYS A 69 6.91 -3.35 9.77
CA LYS A 69 5.95 -3.50 10.86
C LYS A 69 4.50 -3.28 10.37
N TYR A 70 4.29 -2.27 9.54
CA TYR A 70 2.98 -1.96 8.96
C TYR A 70 2.45 -3.10 8.08
N HIS A 71 3.29 -3.58 7.16
CA HIS A 71 2.96 -4.65 6.23
C HIS A 71 2.70 -5.99 6.92
N LEU A 72 3.50 -6.34 7.92
CA LEU A 72 3.26 -7.55 8.72
C LEU A 72 1.98 -7.43 9.55
N ASN A 73 1.64 -6.24 10.06
CA ASN A 73 0.35 -6.03 10.73
C ASN A 73 -0.84 -6.24 9.79
N HIS A 74 -0.75 -5.83 8.52
CA HIS A 74 -1.76 -6.15 7.51
C HIS A 74 -1.94 -7.67 7.38
N HIS A 75 -0.84 -8.41 7.12
CA HIS A 75 -0.93 -9.85 6.91
C HIS A 75 -1.39 -10.66 8.14
N PHE A 76 -0.99 -10.27 9.35
CA PHE A 76 -1.15 -11.09 10.55
C PHE A 76 -2.16 -10.56 11.58
N ARG A 77 -2.57 -9.30 11.49
CA ARG A 77 -3.53 -8.71 12.45
C ARG A 77 -4.78 -8.18 11.77
N ILE A 78 -4.65 -7.39 10.71
CA ILE A 78 -5.78 -6.72 10.07
C ILE A 78 -5.68 -6.88 8.54
N GLN A 79 -6.15 -8.02 8.04
CA GLN A 79 -6.09 -8.33 6.60
C GLN A 79 -7.04 -7.47 5.74
N ASN A 80 -7.98 -6.76 6.37
CA ASN A 80 -8.98 -5.92 5.68
C ASN A 80 -8.58 -4.44 5.58
N LYS A 81 -7.37 -4.05 6.03
CA LYS A 81 -6.86 -2.67 5.99
C LYS A 81 -5.36 -2.69 5.70
N GLY A 82 -4.80 -1.63 5.12
CA GLY A 82 -3.37 -1.57 4.84
C GLY A 82 -2.98 -2.23 3.53
N PHE A 83 -3.73 -1.93 2.46
CA PHE A 83 -3.50 -2.52 1.14
C PHE A 83 -2.26 -1.91 0.46
N GLY A 84 -1.80 -0.74 0.92
CA GLY A 84 -0.54 -0.16 0.49
C GLY A 84 0.65 -0.72 1.27
N ILE A 85 1.81 -0.86 0.61
CA ILE A 85 3.07 -1.15 1.31
C ILE A 85 3.48 0.03 2.20
N THR A 86 3.10 1.24 1.78
CA THR A 86 3.28 2.49 2.52
C THR A 86 1.92 3.02 2.96
N SER A 87 1.85 3.55 4.19
CA SER A 87 0.63 4.18 4.71
C SER A 87 0.21 5.46 3.96
N LEU A 88 0.94 5.89 2.92
CA LEU A 88 0.54 7.03 2.09
C LEU A 88 -0.70 6.72 1.27
N TRP A 89 -0.78 5.52 0.69
CA TRP A 89 -1.94 5.07 -0.09
C TRP A 89 -3.14 4.79 0.79
N ASP A 90 -2.91 4.25 1.98
CA ASP A 90 -3.99 4.04 2.94
C ASP A 90 -4.45 5.35 3.59
N ARG A 91 -3.58 6.34 3.85
CA ARG A 91 -4.01 7.64 4.42
C ARG A 91 -5.06 8.36 3.57
N GLY A 92 -5.00 8.22 2.25
CA GLY A 92 -6.04 8.75 1.36
C GLY A 92 -7.42 8.09 1.55
N LEU A 93 -7.44 6.79 1.88
CA LEU A 93 -8.66 5.99 2.11
C LEU A 93 -9.09 6.00 3.60
N GLU A 94 -8.13 6.13 4.52
CA GLU A 94 -8.27 6.09 5.98
C GLU A 94 -8.77 7.43 6.54
N LEU A 95 -8.55 8.55 5.83
CA LEU A 95 -9.17 9.84 6.13
C LEU A 95 -10.71 9.77 6.17
N TYR A 96 -11.33 8.79 5.51
CA TYR A 96 -12.80 8.61 5.52
C TYR A 96 -13.31 7.63 6.58
N LEU A 97 -12.51 6.64 7.00
CA LEU A 97 -13.01 5.51 7.82
C LEU A 97 -12.44 5.41 9.26
N HIS A 98 -11.34 6.09 9.60
CA HIS A 98 -10.69 5.89 10.91
C HIS A 98 -10.97 6.97 11.96
N GLN A 99 -11.29 8.20 11.57
CA GLN A 99 -11.50 9.28 12.54
C GLN A 99 -12.73 9.08 13.45
N ASN A 100 -13.68 8.24 13.06
CA ASN A 100 -14.92 8.03 13.82
C ASN A 100 -14.89 6.84 14.77
N TRP A 101 -13.97 5.88 14.62
CA TRP A 101 -14.01 4.62 15.38
C TRP A 101 -13.07 4.62 16.59
N LEU A 102 -11.79 4.98 16.44
CA LEU A 102 -10.86 5.02 17.59
C LEU A 102 -11.24 6.11 18.60
N ARG A 103 -11.67 7.30 18.13
CA ARG A 103 -12.09 8.39 19.02
C ARG A 103 -13.26 7.97 19.94
N ARG A 104 -14.21 7.16 19.44
CA ARG A 104 -15.34 6.66 20.26
C ARG A 104 -14.94 5.58 21.25
N VAL A 105 -13.99 4.73 20.91
CA VAL A 105 -13.53 3.65 21.79
C VAL A 105 -12.70 4.24 22.94
N ASP A 106 -11.80 5.18 22.63
CA ASP A 106 -11.00 5.87 23.64
C ASP A 106 -11.89 6.73 24.56
N ASP A 107 -12.89 7.43 24.01
CA ASP A 107 -13.88 8.20 24.81
C ASP A 107 -14.74 7.30 25.69
N PHE A 108 -15.09 6.10 25.22
CA PHE A 108 -15.88 5.13 25.99
C PHE A 108 -15.10 4.59 27.20
N PHE A 109 -13.83 4.21 27.00
CA PHE A 109 -12.99 3.74 28.10
C PHE A 109 -12.59 4.86 29.06
N ALA A 110 -12.37 6.08 28.58
CA ALA A 110 -12.12 7.25 29.42
C ALA A 110 -13.33 7.58 30.31
N LYS A 111 -14.56 7.50 29.78
CA LYS A 111 -15.79 7.68 30.57
C LYS A 111 -15.95 6.60 31.64
N ILE A 112 -15.68 5.33 31.33
CA ILE A 112 -15.77 4.24 32.31
C ILE A 112 -14.76 4.43 33.44
N HIS A 113 -13.54 4.88 33.14
CA HIS A 113 -12.52 5.12 34.16
C HIS A 113 -12.89 6.27 35.10
N LEU A 114 -13.51 7.34 34.57
CA LEU A 114 -13.96 8.49 35.37
C LEU A 114 -15.23 8.20 36.20
N MET A 115 -16.04 7.20 35.83
CA MET A 115 -17.22 6.78 36.61
C MET A 115 -16.89 5.80 37.75
N ASN A 116 -15.66 5.26 37.78
CA ASN A 116 -15.18 4.30 38.78
C ASN A 116 -14.17 4.94 39.77
N GLN A 117 -14.12 6.27 39.85
CA GLN A 117 -13.50 7.04 40.93
C GLN A 117 -14.60 7.79 41.69
#